data_AF-A0AB38JUX7-F1
#
_entry.id   AF-A0AB38JUX7-F1
#
_cell.length_a   1.000
_cell.length_b   1.000
_cell.length_c   1.000
_cell.angle_alpha   90.00
_cell.angle_beta   90.00
_cell.angle_gamma   90.00
#
_symmetry.space_group_name_H-M   'P 1'
#
loop_
_entity.id
_entity.type
_entity.pdbx_description
1 polymer ?
#
loop_
_entity_poly.entity_id
_entity_poly.type
_entity_poly.pdbx_seq_one_letter_code
_entity_poly.pdbx_strand_id
1 'polypeptide(L)'
;MRAKHVQKGSQDGFIKDVQKQGKKRASPQPFSLSSLQSAMNYHASASQILAAIQSLYEAKLLSYPRTDCAYITDEEFDYLVANLTKYLGLVSKPVALTNTTPNKRYVDGEKVEEHYAIIMTKVVPTKEKLASLPKLQQQVYDLVLRTTLAMFADPYEYEETTIITQVGDVNFKATGKVPTKQGWQDLFDDHKADQQVAANLPLVHRGDQVKANLQTPQKETEVCQMVLKDSFYPLEISSCGRSFLLFY
;
A
#
# COMPACT_ATOMS: atom_id res chain seq x y z
N MET A 1 31.89 -22.22 -0.19
CA MET A 1 31.92 -23.14 -1.35
C MET A 1 31.45 -22.36 -2.58
N ARG A 2 32.28 -22.21 -3.62
CA ARG A 2 31.83 -21.62 -4.90
C ARG A 2 30.95 -22.65 -5.62
N ALA A 3 29.71 -22.29 -5.97
CA ALA A 3 28.86 -23.14 -6.81
C ALA A 3 29.60 -23.41 -8.13
N LYS A 4 29.94 -24.67 -8.42
CA LYS A 4 30.98 -25.01 -9.40
C LYS A 4 30.59 -24.76 -10.87
N HIS A 5 29.35 -24.37 -11.18
CA HIS A 5 28.86 -24.32 -12.57
C HIS A 5 28.04 -23.08 -12.95
N VAL A 6 28.05 -22.03 -12.12
CA VAL A 6 27.30 -20.79 -12.40
C VAL A 6 28.27 -19.65 -12.70
N GLN A 7 28.17 -19.06 -13.89
CA GLN A 7 29.07 -18.03 -14.40
C GLN A 7 28.26 -16.85 -14.95
N LYS A 8 28.85 -15.65 -14.95
CA LYS A 8 28.25 -14.47 -15.57
C LYS A 8 28.07 -14.71 -17.08
N GLY A 9 26.94 -14.28 -17.64
CA GLY A 9 26.61 -14.42 -19.05
C GLY A 9 25.46 -15.39 -19.31
N SER A 10 25.27 -15.75 -20.58
CA SER A 10 24.18 -16.63 -21.03
C SER A 10 24.47 -18.07 -20.62
N GLN A 11 23.55 -18.67 -19.86
CA GLN A 11 23.61 -20.06 -19.41
C GLN A 11 22.26 -20.74 -19.64
N ASP A 12 22.31 -22.03 -19.95
CA ASP A 12 21.11 -22.85 -20.04
C ASP A 12 20.59 -23.19 -18.65
N GLY A 13 19.28 -23.21 -18.52
CA GLY A 13 18.58 -23.61 -17.32
C GLY A 13 17.22 -24.20 -17.67
N PHE A 14 16.47 -24.57 -16.64
CA PHE A 14 15.12 -25.06 -16.81
C PHE A 14 14.21 -24.59 -15.68
N ILE A 15 12.92 -24.54 -15.98
CA ILE A 15 11.90 -24.21 -14.98
C ILE A 15 11.72 -25.42 -14.07
N LYS A 16 12.23 -25.30 -12.85
CA LYS A 16 12.14 -26.34 -11.82
C LYS A 16 10.76 -26.40 -11.19
N ASP A 17 10.15 -25.25 -10.96
CA ASP A 17 8.81 -25.18 -10.36
C ASP A 17 8.04 -23.93 -10.79
N VAL A 18 6.71 -24.07 -10.86
CA VAL A 18 5.79 -22.95 -11.10
C VAL A 18 4.63 -23.13 -10.14
N GLN A 19 4.39 -22.12 -9.31
CA GLN A 19 3.29 -22.10 -8.36
C GLN A 19 2.42 -20.87 -8.58
N LYS A 20 1.11 -21.08 -8.61
CA LYS A 20 0.11 -20.01 -8.66
C LYS A 20 -0.76 -20.09 -7.42
N GLN A 21 -0.91 -18.98 -6.71
CA GLN A 21 -1.70 -18.92 -5.50
C GLN A 21 -2.53 -17.64 -5.46
N GLY A 22 -3.83 -17.78 -5.20
CA GLY A 22 -4.68 -16.65 -4.87
C GLY A 22 -4.32 -16.12 -3.48
N LYS A 23 -4.03 -14.82 -3.39
CA LYS A 23 -3.71 -14.12 -2.14
C LYS A 23 -4.64 -12.95 -1.93
N LYS A 24 -4.89 -12.64 -0.66
CA LYS A 24 -5.66 -11.47 -0.24
C LYS A 24 -4.81 -10.58 0.66
N ARG A 25 -5.00 -9.27 0.55
CA ARG A 25 -4.37 -8.26 1.40
C ARG A 25 -5.46 -7.41 2.04
N ALA A 26 -5.58 -7.49 3.36
CA ALA A 26 -6.45 -6.63 4.13
C ALA A 26 -6.04 -5.15 3.99
N SER A 27 -6.97 -4.25 4.26
CA SER A 27 -6.70 -2.81 4.22
C SER A 27 -5.71 -2.38 5.33
N PRO A 28 -5.11 -1.18 5.17
CA PRO A 28 -4.29 -0.57 6.22
C PRO A 28 -5.08 -0.42 7.52
N GLN A 29 -4.36 -0.37 8.64
CA GLN A 29 -4.97 -0.03 9.92
C GLN A 29 -5.34 1.46 9.97
N PRO A 30 -6.35 1.84 10.77
CA PRO A 30 -6.53 3.21 11.24
C PRO A 30 -5.24 3.79 11.82
N PHE A 31 -5.13 5.11 11.75
CA PHE A 31 -3.88 5.77 12.11
C PHE A 31 -3.76 6.00 13.61
N SER A 32 -2.58 5.70 14.13
CA SER A 32 -2.00 6.42 15.27
C SER A 32 -1.33 7.72 14.81
N LEU A 33 -0.93 8.60 15.73
CA LEU A 33 -0.17 9.81 15.39
C LEU A 33 1.14 9.49 14.65
N SER A 34 1.90 8.51 15.15
CA SER A 34 3.20 8.14 14.59
C SER A 34 3.09 7.53 13.18
N SER A 35 2.06 6.71 12.95
CA SER A 35 1.81 6.11 11.64
C SER A 35 1.30 7.14 10.62
N LEU A 36 0.46 8.09 11.02
CA LEU A 36 0.02 9.18 10.15
C LEU A 36 1.17 10.12 9.79
N GLN A 37 2.00 10.49 10.77
CA GLN A 37 3.20 11.31 10.53
C GLN A 37 4.17 10.62 9.58
N SER A 38 4.35 9.30 9.73
CA SER A 38 5.20 8.49 8.85
C SER A 38 4.62 8.40 7.44
N ALA A 39 3.30 8.27 7.27
CA ALA A 39 2.63 8.24 5.96
C ALA A 39 2.69 9.59 5.22
N MET A 40 2.87 10.70 5.95
CA MET A 40 2.83 12.07 5.44
C MET A 40 4.20 12.78 5.45
N ASN A 41 5.28 12.09 5.81
CA ASN A 41 6.60 12.68 6.04
C ASN A 41 7.21 13.39 4.79
N TYR A 42 6.82 12.98 3.59
CA TYR A 42 7.21 13.63 2.33
C TYR A 42 6.46 14.94 2.07
N HIS A 43 5.35 15.20 2.77
CA HIS A 43 4.52 16.38 2.57
C HIS A 43 4.79 17.50 3.58
N ALA A 44 5.11 17.15 4.83
CA ALA A 44 5.30 18.13 5.89
C ALA A 44 6.07 17.53 7.08
N SER A 45 6.60 18.39 7.95
CA SER A 45 7.24 17.94 9.18
C SER A 45 6.21 17.34 10.16
N ALA A 46 6.69 16.50 11.08
CA ALA A 46 5.86 15.90 12.13
C ALA A 46 5.07 16.95 12.94
N SER A 47 5.67 18.12 13.21
CA SER A 47 5.01 19.22 13.94
C SER A 47 3.92 19.90 13.12
N GLN A 48 4.14 20.12 11.81
CA GLN A 48 3.14 20.66 10.90
C GLN A 48 1.96 19.70 10.75
N ILE A 49 2.24 18.39 10.64
CA ILE A 49 1.21 17.35 10.56
C ILE A 49 0.38 17.33 11.85
N LEU A 50 1.02 17.33 13.03
CA LEU A 50 0.31 17.39 14.31
C LEU A 50 -0.57 18.64 14.42
N ALA A 51 -0.07 19.81 14.01
CA ALA A 51 -0.86 21.04 14.00
C ALA A 51 -2.08 20.94 13.09
N ALA A 52 -1.94 20.32 11.91
CA ALA A 52 -3.05 20.10 10.99
C ALA A 52 -4.11 19.16 11.57
N ILE A 53 -3.71 18.02 12.18
CA ILE A 53 -4.65 17.09 12.80
C ILE A 53 -5.33 17.76 14.01
N GLN A 54 -4.59 18.53 14.82
CA GLN A 54 -5.13 19.28 15.95
C GLN A 54 -6.23 20.25 15.50
N SER A 55 -6.00 21.03 14.44
CA SER A 55 -7.03 21.92 13.89
C SER A 55 -8.27 21.17 13.39
N LEU A 56 -8.09 20.01 12.75
CA LEU A 56 -9.20 19.16 12.30
C LEU A 56 -9.99 18.57 13.49
N TYR A 57 -9.31 18.20 14.57
CA TYR A 57 -9.94 17.73 15.81
C TYR A 57 -10.73 18.84 16.51
N GLU A 58 -10.19 20.05 16.60
CA GLU A 58 -10.88 21.21 17.18
C GLU A 58 -12.14 21.58 16.37
N ALA A 59 -12.05 21.46 15.04
CA ALA A 59 -13.18 21.57 14.12
C ALA A 59 -14.14 20.35 14.14
N LYS A 60 -13.88 19.35 15.00
CA LYS A 60 -14.65 18.11 15.17
C LYS A 60 -14.71 17.22 13.93
N LEU A 61 -13.79 17.37 12.99
CA LEU A 61 -13.74 16.60 11.75
C LEU A 61 -13.00 15.26 11.90
N LEU A 62 -11.98 15.22 12.78
CA LEU A 62 -11.24 14.01 13.14
C LEU A 62 -11.33 13.75 14.66
N SER A 63 -11.08 12.50 15.06
CA SER A 63 -10.94 12.11 16.47
C SER A 63 -9.62 12.63 17.09
N TYR A 64 -9.40 12.28 18.36
CA TYR A 64 -8.30 12.84 19.16
C TYR A 64 -6.92 12.61 18.52
N PRO A 65 -6.09 13.67 18.36
CA PRO A 65 -4.89 13.60 17.51
C PRO A 65 -3.67 12.95 18.17
N ARG A 66 -3.67 12.76 19.50
CA ARG A 66 -2.51 12.24 20.25
C ARG A 66 -2.80 10.85 20.79
N THR A 67 -2.92 9.91 19.86
CA THR A 67 -3.13 8.50 20.14
C THR A 67 -2.01 7.68 19.54
N ASP A 68 -1.57 6.64 20.24
CA ASP A 68 -0.68 5.59 19.74
C ASP A 68 -1.46 4.34 19.28
N CYS A 69 -2.76 4.29 19.55
CA CYS A 69 -3.65 3.20 19.20
C CYS A 69 -4.02 3.20 17.70
N ALA A 70 -4.18 2.01 17.14
CA ALA A 70 -4.64 1.77 15.77
C ALA A 70 -6.00 1.04 15.71
N TYR A 71 -6.69 0.92 16.85
CA TYR A 71 -7.98 0.26 16.99
C TYR A 71 -9.07 1.25 17.37
N ILE A 72 -10.32 0.86 17.12
CA ILE A 72 -11.52 1.58 17.53
C ILE A 72 -12.45 0.66 18.34
N THR A 73 -13.45 1.21 19.01
CA THR A 73 -14.48 0.42 19.70
C THR A 73 -15.70 0.22 18.82
N ASP A 74 -16.65 -0.61 19.27
CA ASP A 74 -17.93 -0.82 18.59
C ASP A 74 -18.73 0.50 18.48
N GLU A 75 -18.62 1.42 19.45
CA GLU A 75 -19.33 2.71 19.39
C GLU A 75 -18.88 3.53 18.18
N GLU A 76 -17.56 3.59 17.93
CA GLU A 76 -17.02 4.29 16.78
C GLU A 76 -17.44 3.64 15.46
N PHE A 77 -17.39 2.32 15.42
CA PHE A 77 -17.77 1.56 14.24
C PHE A 77 -19.22 1.82 13.85
N ASP A 78 -20.15 1.80 14.81
CA ASP A 78 -21.58 1.98 14.56
C ASP A 78 -21.91 3.34 13.94
N TYR A 79 -21.31 4.43 14.43
CA TYR A 79 -21.59 5.74 13.84
C TYR A 79 -20.93 5.94 12.47
N LEU A 80 -19.80 5.27 12.21
CA LEU A 80 -19.17 5.27 10.89
C LEU A 80 -20.07 4.54 9.89
N VAL A 81 -20.63 3.38 10.26
CA VAL A 81 -21.63 2.67 9.44
C VAL A 81 -22.84 3.55 9.16
N ALA A 82 -23.38 4.24 10.17
CA ALA A 82 -24.53 5.13 10.01
C ALA A 82 -24.28 6.34 9.08
N ASN A 83 -23.02 6.74 8.89
CA ASN A 83 -22.63 7.86 8.02
C ASN A 83 -21.87 7.45 6.75
N LEU A 84 -21.77 6.15 6.47
CA LEU A 84 -20.91 5.58 5.43
C LEU A 84 -21.20 6.16 4.04
N THR A 85 -22.48 6.27 3.67
CA THR A 85 -22.90 6.84 2.38
C THR A 85 -22.50 8.32 2.24
N LYS A 86 -22.57 9.09 3.34
CA LYS A 86 -22.18 10.50 3.33
C LYS A 86 -20.68 10.65 3.15
N TYR A 87 -19.90 9.82 3.84
CA TYR A 87 -18.45 9.79 3.70
C TYR A 87 -18.01 9.32 2.32
N LEU A 88 -18.66 8.30 1.75
CA LEU A 88 -18.40 7.86 0.38
C LEU A 88 -18.71 8.97 -0.64
N GLY A 89 -19.69 9.83 -0.37
CA GLY A 89 -19.99 11.00 -1.20
C GLY A 89 -18.88 12.06 -1.24
N LEU A 90 -17.90 12.00 -0.33
CA LEU A 90 -16.75 12.91 -0.28
C LEU A 90 -15.55 12.40 -1.08
N VAL A 91 -15.51 11.13 -1.48
CA VAL A 91 -14.45 10.59 -2.34
C VAL A 91 -14.85 10.61 -3.81
N SER A 92 -13.87 10.73 -4.70
CA SER A 92 -14.11 10.87 -6.14
C SER A 92 -14.53 9.57 -6.83
N LYS A 93 -14.08 8.42 -6.32
CA LYS A 93 -14.35 7.10 -6.92
C LYS A 93 -15.31 6.30 -6.02
N PRO A 94 -16.41 5.78 -6.57
CA PRO A 94 -17.29 4.89 -5.83
C PRO A 94 -16.58 3.55 -5.59
N VAL A 95 -16.61 3.08 -4.34
CA VAL A 95 -16.08 1.78 -3.92
C VAL A 95 -17.16 1.05 -3.15
N ALA A 96 -17.29 -0.26 -3.35
CA ALA A 96 -18.24 -1.07 -2.59
C ALA A 96 -17.76 -1.21 -1.14
N LEU A 97 -18.58 -0.74 -0.20
CA LEU A 97 -18.32 -0.76 1.24
C LEU A 97 -19.27 -1.75 1.92
N THR A 98 -19.00 -3.04 1.73
CA THR A 98 -19.87 -4.16 2.14
C THR A 98 -19.61 -4.64 3.56
N ASN A 99 -18.43 -4.39 4.12
CA ASN A 99 -18.01 -4.91 5.43
C ASN A 99 -18.53 -4.03 6.57
N THR A 100 -19.81 -4.18 6.90
CA THR A 100 -20.54 -3.40 7.93
C THR A 100 -20.74 -4.17 9.23
N THR A 101 -19.96 -5.22 9.46
CA THR A 101 -19.89 -5.95 10.72
C THR A 101 -18.53 -5.73 11.37
N PRO A 102 -18.45 -5.50 12.70
CA PRO A 102 -17.18 -5.32 13.38
C PRO A 102 -16.19 -6.44 13.11
N ASN A 103 -14.93 -6.07 12.87
CA ASN A 103 -13.83 -6.99 12.64
C ASN A 103 -12.70 -6.68 13.63
N LYS A 104 -12.28 -7.67 14.42
CA LYS A 104 -11.21 -7.56 15.44
C LYS A 104 -9.86 -7.05 14.92
N ARG A 105 -9.66 -7.02 13.61
CA ARG A 105 -8.51 -6.34 12.99
C ARG A 105 -8.50 -4.85 13.27
N TYR A 106 -9.67 -4.21 13.29
CA TYR A 106 -9.85 -2.76 13.40
C TYR A 106 -10.66 -2.36 14.64
N VAL A 107 -11.70 -3.15 14.94
CA VAL A 107 -12.65 -2.92 16.05
C VAL A 107 -12.28 -3.86 17.18
N ASP A 108 -11.50 -3.38 18.13
CA ASP A 108 -11.02 -4.17 19.25
C ASP A 108 -10.85 -3.30 20.50
N GLY A 109 -11.97 -3.07 21.22
CA GLY A 109 -12.00 -2.21 22.40
C GLY A 109 -11.06 -2.65 23.53
N GLU A 110 -10.67 -3.92 23.59
CA GLU A 110 -9.68 -4.42 24.56
C GLU A 110 -8.27 -3.87 24.31
N LYS A 111 -8.00 -3.38 23.10
CA LYS A 111 -6.73 -2.74 22.72
C LYS A 111 -6.80 -1.22 22.71
N VAL A 112 -7.95 -0.66 23.08
CA VAL A 112 -8.15 0.78 23.23
C VAL A 112 -7.94 1.10 24.71
N GLU A 113 -6.88 1.85 25.00
CA GLU A 113 -6.63 2.38 26.33
C GLU A 113 -7.40 3.69 26.53
N GLU A 114 -6.71 4.83 26.56
CA GLU A 114 -7.34 6.14 26.77
C GLU A 114 -7.97 6.72 25.49
N HIS A 115 -7.36 6.45 24.34
CA HIS A 115 -7.75 7.00 23.06
C HIS A 115 -7.72 5.95 21.95
N TYR A 116 -8.80 5.88 21.16
CA TYR A 116 -8.85 5.08 19.95
C TYR A 116 -8.09 5.77 18.80
N ALA A 117 -8.03 5.12 17.64
CA ALA A 117 -7.33 5.62 16.46
C ALA A 117 -7.87 6.96 15.92
N ILE A 118 -7.05 7.63 15.10
CA ILE A 118 -7.43 8.83 14.35
C ILE A 118 -8.34 8.42 13.18
N ILE A 119 -9.63 8.73 13.29
CA ILE A 119 -10.69 8.40 12.33
C ILE A 119 -11.65 9.58 12.14
N MET A 120 -12.60 9.43 11.20
CA MET A 120 -13.71 10.37 11.00
C MET A 120 -14.65 10.37 12.21
N THR A 121 -15.30 11.50 12.51
CA THR A 121 -16.23 11.61 13.65
C THR A 121 -17.69 11.38 13.25
N LYS A 122 -18.67 11.82 14.05
CA LYS A 122 -20.09 11.89 13.67
C LYS A 122 -20.40 13.11 12.79
N VAL A 123 -19.47 14.08 12.70
CA VAL A 123 -19.62 15.33 11.96
C VAL A 123 -19.07 15.14 10.55
N VAL A 124 -19.97 15.07 9.57
CA VAL A 124 -19.59 14.99 8.16
C VAL A 124 -19.57 16.40 7.55
N PRO A 125 -18.42 16.92 7.09
CA PRO A 125 -18.34 18.22 6.46
C PRO A 125 -18.94 18.21 5.04
N THR A 126 -19.33 19.39 4.56
CA THR A 126 -19.66 19.57 3.14
C THR A 126 -18.38 19.65 2.29
N LYS A 127 -18.50 19.46 0.98
CA LYS A 127 -17.37 19.59 0.04
C LYS A 127 -16.78 20.99 0.05
N GLU A 128 -17.61 22.01 0.20
CA GLU A 128 -17.21 23.43 0.28
C GLU A 128 -16.40 23.68 1.56
N LYS A 129 -16.85 23.11 2.70
CA LYS A 129 -16.09 23.20 3.95
C LYS A 129 -14.71 22.57 3.80
N LEU A 130 -14.60 21.39 3.19
CA LEU A 130 -13.31 20.77 2.92
C LEU A 130 -12.44 21.61 1.99
N ALA A 131 -13.00 22.14 0.90
CA ALA A 131 -12.28 23.00 -0.03
C ALA A 131 -11.75 24.30 0.63
N SER A 132 -12.41 24.78 1.68
CA SER A 132 -11.98 25.96 2.44
C SER A 132 -10.81 25.72 3.40
N LEU A 133 -10.48 24.47 3.71
CA LEU A 133 -9.40 24.14 4.65
C LEU A 133 -8.02 24.44 4.03
N PRO A 134 -6.99 24.74 4.84
CA PRO A 134 -5.60 24.75 4.37
C PRO A 134 -5.20 23.44 3.68
N LYS A 135 -4.32 23.51 2.69
CA LYS A 135 -3.95 22.36 1.84
C LYS A 135 -3.51 21.14 2.64
N LEU A 136 -2.67 21.31 3.67
CA LEU A 136 -2.22 20.20 4.52
C LEU A 136 -3.37 19.57 5.30
N GLN A 137 -4.32 20.36 5.80
CA GLN A 137 -5.51 19.84 6.48
C GLN A 137 -6.41 19.05 5.51
N GLN A 138 -6.56 19.52 4.27
CA GLN A 138 -7.28 18.76 3.23
C GLN A 138 -6.62 17.40 2.98
N GLN A 139 -5.28 17.37 2.83
CA GLN A 139 -4.53 16.14 2.57
C GLN A 139 -4.62 15.16 3.76
N VAL A 140 -4.48 15.67 4.99
CA VAL A 140 -4.62 14.85 6.21
C VAL A 140 -6.03 14.28 6.31
N TYR A 141 -7.06 15.11 6.12
CA TYR A 141 -8.45 14.67 6.17
C TYR A 141 -8.74 13.60 5.10
N ASP A 142 -8.32 13.82 3.85
CA ASP A 142 -8.54 12.88 2.74
C ASP A 142 -7.86 11.52 3.00
N LEU A 143 -6.61 11.53 3.50
CA LEU A 143 -5.90 10.30 3.83
C LEU A 143 -6.57 9.52 4.97
N VAL A 144 -7.00 10.20 6.03
CA VAL A 144 -7.72 9.57 7.15
C VAL A 144 -9.10 9.07 6.70
N LEU A 145 -9.81 9.82 5.86
CA LEU A 145 -11.08 9.43 5.28
C LEU A 145 -10.95 8.15 4.46
N ARG A 146 -10.03 8.11 3.49
CA ARG A 146 -9.80 6.93 2.64
C ARG A 146 -9.38 5.72 3.46
N THR A 147 -8.54 5.91 4.47
CA THR A 147 -8.12 4.83 5.39
C THR A 147 -9.26 4.32 6.26
N THR A 148 -10.13 5.21 6.75
CA THR A 148 -11.32 4.84 7.52
C THR A 148 -12.30 4.04 6.64
N LEU A 149 -12.58 4.54 5.43
CA LEU A 149 -13.46 3.85 4.47
C LEU A 149 -12.90 2.48 4.04
N ALA A 150 -11.58 2.34 3.97
CA ALA A 150 -10.93 1.09 3.58
C ALA A 150 -11.21 -0.09 4.54
N MET A 151 -11.63 0.17 5.78
CA MET A 151 -12.07 -0.89 6.71
C MET A 151 -13.38 -1.56 6.25
N PHE A 152 -14.24 -0.80 5.56
CA PHE A 152 -15.55 -1.25 5.08
C PHE A 152 -15.47 -1.83 3.66
N ALA A 153 -14.38 -1.62 2.94
CA ALA A 153 -14.16 -2.14 1.60
C ALA A 153 -13.69 -3.60 1.62
N ASP A 154 -13.90 -4.30 0.51
CA ASP A 154 -13.38 -5.65 0.31
C ASP A 154 -11.84 -5.69 0.31
N PRO A 155 -11.23 -6.83 0.69
CA PRO A 155 -9.78 -6.99 0.59
C PRO A 155 -9.32 -6.87 -0.86
N TYR A 156 -8.08 -6.42 -1.04
CA TYR A 156 -7.39 -6.54 -2.31
C TYR A 156 -7.04 -8.00 -2.58
N GLU A 157 -7.39 -8.52 -3.74
CA GLU A 157 -7.10 -9.89 -4.14
C GLU A 157 -6.22 -9.93 -5.38
N TYR A 158 -5.25 -10.84 -5.41
CA TYR A 158 -4.31 -11.00 -6.50
C TYR A 158 -3.88 -12.46 -6.65
N GLU A 159 -3.56 -12.87 -7.87
CA GLU A 159 -2.85 -14.12 -8.12
C GLU A 159 -1.35 -13.86 -8.05
N GLU A 160 -0.65 -14.57 -7.16
CA GLU A 160 0.81 -14.57 -7.12
C GLU A 160 1.35 -15.80 -7.86
N THR A 161 2.16 -15.56 -8.87
CA THR A 161 2.92 -16.60 -9.58
C THR A 161 4.36 -16.59 -9.10
N THR A 162 4.85 -17.71 -8.58
CA THR A 162 6.27 -17.93 -8.26
C THR A 162 6.86 -18.91 -9.27
N ILE A 163 7.92 -18.50 -9.95
CA ILE A 163 8.70 -19.35 -10.87
C ILE A 163 10.06 -19.61 -10.24
N ILE A 164 10.44 -20.88 -10.14
CA ILE A 164 11.78 -21.30 -9.74
C ILE A 164 12.52 -21.80 -10.98
N THR A 165 13.57 -21.10 -11.37
CA THR A 165 14.44 -21.46 -12.49
C THR A 165 15.75 -22.03 -11.96
N GLN A 166 16.13 -23.23 -12.39
CA GLN A 166 17.42 -23.81 -12.04
C GLN A 166 18.43 -23.56 -13.16
N VAL A 167 19.57 -22.97 -12.81
CA VAL A 167 20.73 -22.78 -13.70
C VAL A 167 21.95 -23.39 -13.02
N GLY A 168 22.48 -24.47 -13.60
CA GLY A 168 23.44 -25.33 -12.92
C GLY A 168 22.90 -25.83 -11.57
N ASP A 169 23.63 -25.56 -10.50
CA ASP A 169 23.28 -26.00 -9.14
C ASP A 169 22.49 -24.93 -8.33
N VAL A 170 22.16 -23.79 -8.94
CA VAL A 170 21.52 -22.65 -8.26
C VAL A 170 20.08 -22.48 -8.72
N ASN A 171 19.19 -22.20 -7.76
CA ASN A 171 17.79 -21.87 -8.02
C ASN A 171 17.59 -20.35 -7.95
N PHE A 172 16.96 -19.79 -8.98
CA PHE A 172 16.55 -18.40 -9.07
C PHE A 172 15.03 -18.32 -8.92
N LYS A 173 14.55 -17.31 -8.17
CA LYS A 173 13.13 -17.11 -7.93
C LYS A 173 12.65 -15.83 -8.60
N ALA A 174 11.61 -15.93 -9.43
CA ALA A 174 10.84 -14.79 -9.91
C ALA A 174 9.44 -14.82 -9.29
N THR A 175 8.89 -13.66 -8.95
CA THR A 175 7.52 -13.54 -8.41
C THR A 175 6.77 -12.47 -9.18
N GLY A 176 5.58 -12.82 -9.67
CA GLY A 176 4.66 -11.95 -10.38
C GLY A 176 3.34 -11.87 -9.65
N LYS A 177 2.68 -10.71 -9.71
CA LYS A 177 1.39 -10.48 -9.07
C LYS A 177 0.43 -9.87 -10.08
N VAL A 178 -0.74 -10.49 -10.22
CA VAL A 178 -1.80 -10.02 -11.09
C VAL A 178 -3.03 -9.69 -10.23
N PRO A 179 -3.46 -8.42 -10.16
CA PRO A 179 -4.69 -8.05 -9.47
C PRO A 179 -5.89 -8.85 -10.00
N THR A 180 -6.70 -9.41 -9.10
CA THR A 180 -7.98 -10.07 -9.44
C THR A 180 -9.18 -9.29 -8.90
N LYS A 181 -9.00 -8.55 -7.79
CA LYS A 181 -9.98 -7.61 -7.22
C LYS A 181 -9.26 -6.45 -6.57
N GLN A 182 -9.59 -5.21 -6.95
CA GLN A 182 -8.93 -4.02 -6.38
C GLN A 182 -9.33 -3.77 -4.91
N GLY A 183 -10.62 -3.91 -4.60
CA GLY A 183 -11.13 -3.77 -3.24
C GLY A 183 -10.79 -2.38 -2.67
N TRP A 184 -10.25 -2.34 -1.45
CA TRP A 184 -9.85 -1.08 -0.82
C TRP A 184 -8.80 -0.26 -1.60
N GLN A 185 -8.06 -0.84 -2.56
CA GLN A 185 -7.07 -0.07 -3.33
C GLN A 185 -7.70 1.03 -4.19
N ASP A 186 -8.95 0.85 -4.63
CA ASP A 186 -9.68 1.86 -5.43
C ASP A 186 -9.82 3.19 -4.68
N LEU A 187 -9.78 3.16 -3.33
CA LEU A 187 -9.81 4.37 -2.49
C LEU A 187 -8.50 5.17 -2.53
N PHE A 188 -7.39 4.63 -3.06
CA PHE A 188 -6.08 5.30 -3.05
C PHE A 188 -5.52 5.57 -4.46
N ASP A 189 -6.21 5.10 -5.49
CA ASP A 189 -5.74 5.04 -6.88
C ASP A 189 -5.80 6.37 -7.65
N ASP A 190 -5.97 7.50 -6.97
CA ASP A 190 -5.83 8.82 -7.63
C ASP A 190 -4.35 9.23 -7.80
N HIS A 191 -3.41 8.51 -7.18
CA HIS A 191 -1.97 8.83 -7.20
C HIS A 191 -1.01 7.65 -7.42
N LYS A 192 -1.49 6.45 -7.78
CA LYS A 192 -0.66 5.24 -7.94
C LYS A 192 -0.94 4.42 -9.21
N ALA A 193 -1.21 5.10 -10.33
CA ALA A 193 -1.12 4.44 -11.64
C ALA A 193 0.32 3.98 -11.98
N ASP A 194 1.33 4.44 -11.21
CA ASP A 194 2.71 3.98 -11.27
C ASP A 194 3.10 3.25 -9.97
N GLN A 195 3.78 2.09 -10.11
CA GLN A 195 4.50 1.32 -9.07
C GLN A 195 3.85 0.10 -8.40
N GLN A 196 2.79 -0.46 -8.96
CA GLN A 196 2.74 -1.92 -9.07
C GLN A 196 2.52 -2.26 -10.53
N VAL A 197 3.62 -2.24 -11.30
CA VAL A 197 3.63 -2.97 -12.57
C VAL A 197 3.17 -4.37 -12.20
N ALA A 198 1.97 -4.74 -12.64
CA ALA A 198 1.56 -6.14 -12.65
C ALA A 198 2.68 -6.84 -13.40
N ALA A 199 3.59 -7.46 -12.64
CA ALA A 199 4.73 -8.14 -13.21
C ALA A 199 4.15 -9.43 -13.81
N ASN A 200 3.61 -9.27 -15.01
CA ASN A 200 3.06 -10.34 -15.80
C ASN A 200 4.23 -11.24 -16.17
N LEU A 201 4.42 -12.28 -15.36
CA LEU A 201 5.39 -13.31 -15.66
C LEU A 201 4.93 -14.06 -16.91
N PRO A 202 5.89 -14.50 -17.75
CA PRO A 202 5.56 -15.27 -18.93
C PRO A 202 4.90 -16.59 -18.51
N LEU A 203 3.99 -17.08 -19.34
CA LEU A 203 3.45 -18.42 -19.17
C LEU A 203 4.56 -19.44 -19.45
N VAL A 204 4.91 -20.22 -18.43
CA VAL A 204 5.89 -21.30 -18.49
C VAL A 204 5.39 -22.50 -17.71
N HIS A 205 5.91 -23.68 -18.02
CA HIS A 205 5.59 -24.95 -17.39
C HIS A 205 6.84 -25.56 -16.75
N ARG A 206 6.64 -26.41 -15.74
CA ARG A 206 7.74 -27.19 -15.17
C ARG A 206 8.40 -28.02 -16.27
N GLY A 207 9.73 -27.96 -16.34
CA GLY A 207 10.55 -28.65 -17.33
C GLY A 207 10.92 -27.82 -18.56
N ASP A 208 10.31 -26.64 -18.75
CA ASP A 208 10.64 -25.76 -19.86
C ASP A 208 12.13 -25.37 -19.83
N GLN A 209 12.80 -25.51 -20.97
CA GLN A 209 14.19 -25.06 -21.15
C GLN A 209 14.23 -23.55 -21.34
N VAL A 210 15.16 -22.88 -20.67
CA VAL A 210 15.32 -21.42 -20.74
C VAL A 210 16.79 -21.04 -20.86
N LYS A 211 17.07 -19.91 -21.51
CA LYS A 211 18.37 -19.25 -21.43
C LYS A 211 18.30 -18.14 -20.39
N ALA A 212 19.12 -18.25 -19.35
CA ALA A 212 19.27 -17.24 -18.32
C ALA A 212 20.53 -16.41 -18.60
N ASN A 213 20.40 -15.09 -18.64
CA ASN A 213 21.55 -14.19 -18.71
C ASN A 213 21.91 -13.73 -17.30
N LEU A 214 22.92 -14.35 -16.69
CA LEU A 214 23.30 -14.07 -15.33
C LEU A 214 24.22 -12.86 -15.26
N GLN A 215 23.85 -11.90 -14.42
CA GLN A 215 24.64 -10.72 -14.14
C GLN A 215 24.88 -10.60 -12.64
N THR A 216 26.06 -10.13 -12.25
CA THR A 216 26.33 -9.76 -10.87
C THR A 216 25.51 -8.50 -10.57
N PRO A 217 24.64 -8.50 -9.55
CA PRO A 217 23.94 -7.28 -9.18
C PRO A 217 24.97 -6.24 -8.73
N GLN A 218 24.99 -5.08 -9.37
CA GLN A 218 25.58 -3.87 -8.77
C GLN A 218 24.54 -3.34 -7.79
N LYS A 219 24.58 -3.82 -6.55
CA LYS A 219 23.88 -3.16 -5.44
C LYS A 219 24.93 -2.34 -4.68
N GLU A 220 24.88 -1.02 -4.84
CA GLU A 220 25.40 -0.15 -3.80
C GLU A 220 24.46 -0.27 -2.60
N THR A 221 25.01 -0.53 -1.42
CA THR A 221 24.25 -0.32 -0.18
C THR A 221 24.00 1.17 -0.08
N GLU A 222 22.75 1.59 -0.33
CA GLU A 222 22.32 2.90 0.10
C GLU A 222 22.50 2.97 1.62
N VAL A 223 23.44 3.81 2.05
CA VAL A 223 23.51 4.23 3.45
C VAL A 223 22.14 4.83 3.76
N CYS A 224 21.52 4.50 4.91
CA CYS A 224 20.34 5.22 5.39
C CYS A 224 20.66 6.72 5.47
N GLN A 225 20.40 7.43 4.39
CA GLN A 225 20.71 8.84 4.26
C GLN A 225 19.49 9.59 4.80
N MET A 226 19.58 10.08 6.03
CA MET A 226 18.73 11.20 6.45
C MET A 226 19.06 12.38 5.54
N VAL A 227 18.21 12.65 4.54
CA VAL A 227 18.38 13.84 3.70
C VAL A 227 17.03 14.54 3.50
N LEU A 228 16.93 15.73 4.07
CA LEU A 228 16.09 16.83 3.59
C LEU A 228 16.70 17.35 2.27
N LYS A 229 15.96 17.29 1.14
CA LYS A 229 15.84 18.34 0.09
C LYS A 229 15.41 17.83 -1.29
N ASP A 230 14.42 18.55 -1.84
CA ASP A 230 14.33 19.21 -3.15
C ASP A 230 14.84 18.53 -4.45
N SER A 231 13.84 18.16 -5.28
CA SER A 231 13.70 18.43 -6.73
C SER A 231 14.56 17.74 -7.81
N PHE A 232 13.87 17.45 -8.93
CA PHE A 232 14.27 17.24 -10.35
C PHE A 232 14.35 15.79 -10.95
N TYR A 233 13.32 15.50 -11.78
CA TYR A 233 13.11 14.67 -13.00
C TYR A 233 13.77 13.29 -13.24
N PRO A 234 12.99 12.29 -13.73
CA PRO A 234 13.54 11.11 -14.41
C PRO A 234 13.61 11.26 -15.94
N LEU A 235 14.70 10.72 -16.50
CA LEU A 235 14.98 10.48 -17.92
C LEU A 235 14.27 9.19 -18.42
N GLU A 236 13.69 9.24 -19.63
CA GLU A 236 13.20 8.08 -20.40
C GLU A 236 14.34 7.27 -21.05
N ILE A 237 14.15 5.94 -21.23
CA ILE A 237 14.55 5.21 -22.45
C ILE A 237 13.54 4.10 -22.77
N SER A 238 13.22 3.97 -24.07
CA SER A 238 12.17 3.16 -24.71
C SER A 238 12.56 1.73 -25.14
N SER A 239 11.54 0.85 -25.14
CA SER A 239 11.22 -0.36 -25.94
C SER A 239 12.26 -1.04 -26.86
N CYS A 240 12.41 -2.37 -26.75
CA CYS A 240 11.97 -3.38 -27.75
C CYS A 240 12.66 -4.75 -27.51
N GLY A 241 11.91 -5.86 -27.56
CA GLY A 241 12.44 -7.22 -27.67
C GLY A 241 12.78 -7.91 -26.34
N ARG A 242 11.98 -8.93 -25.99
CA ARG A 242 12.05 -9.77 -24.78
C ARG A 242 13.48 -9.99 -24.25
N SER A 243 13.76 -9.38 -23.11
CA SER A 243 14.91 -9.72 -22.27
C SER A 243 14.44 -9.67 -20.82
N PHE A 244 14.50 -10.80 -20.12
CA PHE A 244 14.17 -10.85 -18.69
C PHE A 244 15.44 -10.55 -17.90
N LEU A 245 15.42 -9.44 -17.17
CA LEU A 245 16.34 -9.18 -16.09
C LEU A 245 15.78 -9.84 -14.82
N LEU A 246 16.40 -10.94 -14.40
CA LEU A 246 16.27 -11.45 -13.04
C LEU A 246 17.16 -10.58 -12.15
N PHE A 247 16.56 -9.60 -11.47
CA PHE A 247 17.23 -8.89 -10.39
C PHE A 247 16.93 -9.56 -9.04
N TYR A 248 17.97 -9.57 -8.19
CA TYR A 248 17.97 -9.99 -6.79
C TYR A 248 17.01 -9.20 -5.91
#